data_AF-A0A7C6L0H2-F1
#
_entry.id   AF-A0A7C6L0H2-F1
#
_cell.length_a   1.000
_cell.length_b   1.000
_cell.length_c   1.000
_cell.angle_alpha   90.00
_cell.angle_beta   90.00
_cell.angle_gamma   90.00
#
_symmetry.space_group_name_H-M   'P 1'
#
loop_
_entity.id
_entity.type
_entity.pdbx_description
1 polymer ?
#
loop_
_entity_poly.entity_id
_entity_poly.type
_entity_poly.pdbx_seq_one_letter_code
_entity_poly.pdbx_strand_id
1 'polypeptide(L)'
;EKTPNIDVDSILINNQELKTYTNKDITFKEHPYYSARKILVKKFMKDLNKIYLQEFIENYINLDSNQKEIIEKYIMNYGRYYEIKNMPKELRPKVPKEINVFVKKYTLKRRPSATSFYIFEGEERKELVETLEAFV
;
A
#
# COMPACT_ATOMS: atom_id res chain seq x y z
N GLU A 1 10.04 1.38 26.40
CA GLU A 1 10.46 2.46 25.48
C GLU A 1 9.23 3.06 24.80
N LYS A 2 9.16 4.38 24.63
CA LYS A 2 8.06 5.03 23.89
C LYS A 2 8.27 4.80 22.40
N THR A 3 7.28 4.23 21.72
CA THR A 3 7.24 4.18 20.26
C THR A 3 7.43 5.58 19.69
N PRO A 4 8.40 5.79 18.76
CA PRO A 4 8.59 7.09 18.14
C PRO A 4 7.31 7.50 17.41
N ASN A 5 6.84 8.72 17.69
CA ASN A 5 5.69 9.31 17.03
C ASN A 5 6.11 9.74 15.62
N ILE A 6 6.21 8.75 14.73
CA ILE A 6 6.53 8.98 13.34
C ILE A 6 5.33 9.66 12.70
N ASP A 7 5.51 10.92 12.34
CA ASP A 7 4.58 11.69 11.52
C ASP A 7 4.65 11.15 10.08
N VAL A 8 3.62 10.40 9.71
CA VAL A 8 3.49 9.80 8.37
C VAL A 8 3.47 10.88 7.29
N ASP A 9 2.93 12.07 7.59
CA ASP A 9 2.90 13.16 6.63
C ASP A 9 4.33 13.69 6.36
N SER A 10 5.23 13.70 7.36
CA SER A 10 6.65 14.07 7.17
C SER A 10 7.44 13.08 6.30
N ILE A 11 7.11 11.79 6.33
CA ILE A 11 7.79 10.77 5.50
C ILE A 11 7.33 10.84 4.05
N LEU A 12 6.07 11.20 3.81
CA LEU A 12 5.55 11.43 2.47
C LEU A 12 6.14 12.69 1.79
N ILE A 13 6.86 13.52 2.56
CA ILE A 13 7.54 14.74 2.08
C ILE A 13 9.01 14.44 1.72
N ASN A 14 9.41 13.18 1.56
CA ASN A 14 10.80 12.86 1.29
C ASN A 14 11.30 13.55 0.00
N ASN A 15 12.28 14.44 0.21
CA ASN A 15 12.83 15.45 -0.68
C ASN A 15 13.72 14.89 -1.80
N GLN A 16 13.36 13.76 -2.41
CA GLN A 16 13.86 13.52 -3.75
C GLN A 16 13.10 14.48 -4.64
N GLU A 17 13.78 15.51 -5.12
CA GLU A 17 13.27 16.41 -6.14
C GLU A 17 12.69 15.56 -7.28
N LEU A 18 11.39 15.30 -7.23
CA LEU A 18 10.58 15.09 -8.41
C LEU A 18 10.72 16.40 -9.15
N LYS A 19 11.76 16.50 -9.99
CA LYS A 19 11.94 17.57 -10.95
C LYS A 19 10.87 17.40 -12.02
N THR A 20 9.61 17.63 -11.64
CA THR A 20 8.68 18.23 -12.56
C THR A 20 9.22 19.63 -12.79
N TYR A 21 9.96 19.81 -13.89
CA TYR A 21 10.29 21.13 -14.41
C TYR A 21 8.97 21.81 -14.82
N THR A 22 8.26 22.33 -13.84
CA THR A 22 7.17 23.28 -14.04
C THR A 22 7.57 24.49 -13.22
N ASN A 23 7.76 25.61 -13.92
CA ASN A 23 8.19 26.90 -13.40
C ASN A 23 7.72 27.15 -11.96
N LYS A 24 8.65 27.59 -11.09
CA LYS A 24 8.51 27.72 -9.63
C LYS A 24 7.29 28.50 -9.11
N ASP A 25 6.48 29.11 -9.98
CA ASP A 25 5.39 30.02 -9.62
C ASP A 25 4.01 29.58 -10.11
N ILE A 26 3.81 28.32 -10.52
CA ILE A 26 2.48 27.82 -10.91
C ILE A 26 1.99 26.76 -9.93
N THR A 27 1.15 27.17 -8.97
CA THR A 27 0.38 26.25 -8.14
C THR A 27 -0.82 25.74 -8.91
N PHE A 28 -0.67 24.57 -9.54
CA PHE A 28 -1.82 23.86 -10.10
C PHE A 28 -2.62 23.23 -8.96
N LYS A 29 -3.96 23.33 -9.02
CA LYS A 29 -4.82 22.49 -8.18
C LYS A 29 -4.49 21.02 -8.50
N GLU A 30 -4.22 20.23 -7.46
CA GLU A 30 -3.91 18.80 -7.63
C GLU A 30 -5.05 18.13 -8.43
N HIS A 31 -4.68 17.41 -9.48
CA HIS A 31 -5.67 16.73 -10.31
C HIS A 31 -6.44 15.71 -9.47
N PRO A 32 -7.78 15.61 -9.58
CA PRO A 32 -8.59 14.69 -8.77
C PRO A 32 -8.12 13.24 -8.79
N TYR A 33 -7.50 12.82 -9.90
CA TYR A 33 -6.85 11.50 -10.01
C TYR A 33 -5.75 11.29 -8.98
N TYR A 34 -4.80 12.23 -8.83
CA TYR A 34 -3.68 12.08 -7.91
C TYR A 34 -4.15 12.19 -6.45
N SER A 35 -5.10 13.09 -6.17
CA SER A 35 -5.66 13.21 -4.83
C SER A 35 -6.40 11.93 -4.40
N ALA A 36 -7.15 11.32 -5.32
CA ALA A 36 -7.81 10.04 -5.06
C ALA A 36 -6.79 8.93 -4.78
N ARG A 37 -5.71 8.81 -5.57
CA ARG A 37 -4.63 7.83 -5.31
C ARG A 37 -4.03 8.03 -3.93
N LYS A 38 -3.70 9.27 -3.56
CA LYS A 38 -3.15 9.62 -2.25
C LYS A 38 -4.07 9.19 -1.10
N ILE A 39 -5.38 9.40 -1.24
CA ILE A 39 -6.38 8.98 -0.25
C ILE A 39 -6.38 7.46 -0.07
N LEU A 40 -6.28 6.69 -1.17
CA LEU A 40 -6.27 5.22 -1.12
C LEU A 40 -5.00 4.69 -0.45
N VAL A 41 -3.83 5.23 -0.80
CA VAL A 41 -2.56 4.87 -0.15
C VAL A 41 -2.58 5.24 1.33
N LYS A 42 -3.11 6.41 1.70
CA LYS A 42 -3.23 6.83 3.11
C LYS A 42 -4.03 5.82 3.96
N LYS A 43 -5.05 5.16 3.39
CA LYS A 43 -5.81 4.12 4.09
C LYS A 43 -4.96 2.88 4.42
N PHE A 44 -4.07 2.49 3.52
CA PHE A 44 -3.11 1.41 3.75
C PHE A 44 -2.07 1.81 4.79
N MET A 45 -1.41 2.96 4.60
CA MET A 45 -0.35 3.46 5.50
C MET A 45 -0.86 3.71 6.93
N LYS A 46 -2.14 4.08 7.08
CA LYS A 46 -2.78 4.22 8.39
C LYS A 46 -2.84 2.92 9.18
N ASP A 47 -3.09 1.79 8.50
CA ASP A 47 -3.23 0.49 9.13
C ASP A 47 -1.90 -0.26 9.22
N LEU A 48 -0.88 0.16 8.45
CA LEU A 48 0.45 -0.40 8.48
C LEU A 48 1.10 -0.18 9.85
N ASN A 49 1.67 -1.23 10.41
CA ASN A 49 2.37 -1.16 11.68
C ASN A 49 3.52 -0.15 11.61
N LYS A 50 3.42 0.94 12.38
CA LYS A 50 4.42 2.02 12.40
C LYS A 50 5.82 1.56 12.79
N ILE A 51 5.95 0.48 13.56
CA ILE A 51 7.24 -0.11 13.92
C ILE A 51 7.99 -0.58 12.67
N TYR A 52 7.28 -1.11 11.67
CA TYR A 52 7.85 -1.63 10.44
C TYR A 52 7.73 -0.66 9.26
N LEU A 53 7.34 0.60 9.49
CA LEU A 53 7.14 1.58 8.42
C LEU A 53 8.45 1.89 7.68
N GLN A 54 9.54 2.09 8.42
CA GLN A 54 10.84 2.36 7.81
C GLN A 54 11.31 1.16 6.96
N GLU A 55 11.25 -0.05 7.52
CA GLU A 55 11.58 -1.29 6.81
C GLU A 55 10.72 -1.47 5.55
N PHE A 56 9.42 -1.20 5.64
CA PHE A 56 8.53 -1.25 4.47
C PHE A 56 8.99 -0.32 3.35
N ILE A 57 9.39 0.91 3.70
CA ILE A 57 9.84 1.91 2.72
C ILE A 57 11.17 1.49 2.11
N GLU A 58 12.12 1.00 2.90
CA GLU A 58 13.41 0.50 2.42
C GLU A 58 13.22 -0.67 1.44
N ASN A 59 12.40 -1.66 1.81
CA ASN A 59 12.07 -2.77 0.93
C ASN A 59 11.39 -2.30 -0.37
N TYR A 60 10.45 -1.36 -0.26
CA TYR A 60 9.77 -0.77 -1.42
C TYR A 60 10.74 -0.06 -2.39
N ILE A 61 11.71 0.72 -1.86
CA ILE A 61 12.69 1.43 -2.70
C ILE A 61 13.53 0.45 -3.50
N ASN A 62 13.88 -0.69 -2.90
CA ASN A 62 14.73 -1.73 -3.49
C ASN A 62 14.02 -2.62 -4.53
N LEU A 63 12.69 -2.55 -4.63
CA LEU A 63 11.95 -3.27 -5.67
C LEU A 63 12.27 -2.76 -7.08
N ASP A 64 12.25 -3.67 -8.05
CA ASP A 64 12.28 -3.29 -9.47
C ASP A 64 10.96 -2.65 -9.93
N SER A 65 10.91 -2.14 -11.16
CA SER A 65 9.73 -1.44 -11.69
C SER A 65 8.49 -2.34 -11.80
N ASN A 66 8.64 -3.62 -12.14
CA ASN A 66 7.50 -4.54 -12.26
C ASN A 66 6.93 -4.85 -10.86
N GLN A 67 7.81 -5.16 -9.91
CA GLN A 67 7.43 -5.38 -8.51
C GLN A 67 6.74 -4.14 -7.91
N LYS A 68 7.23 -2.93 -8.22
CA LYS A 68 6.59 -1.67 -7.80
C LYS A 68 5.18 -1.54 -8.35
N GLU A 69 4.95 -1.85 -9.62
CA GLU A 69 3.62 -1.79 -10.22
C GLU A 69 2.64 -2.76 -9.52
N ILE A 70 3.10 -3.99 -9.24
CA ILE A 70 2.30 -5.02 -8.56
C ILE A 70 1.94 -4.60 -7.13
N ILE A 71 2.91 -4.14 -6.32
CA ILE A 71 2.64 -3.73 -4.94
C ILE A 71 1.78 -2.46 -4.88
N GLU A 72 1.98 -1.51 -5.80
CA GLU A 72 1.12 -0.32 -5.90
C GLU A 72 -0.32 -0.71 -6.21
N LYS A 73 -0.55 -1.63 -7.16
CA LYS A 73 -1.89 -2.15 -7.47
C LYS A 73 -2.52 -2.81 -6.25
N TYR A 74 -1.76 -3.56 -5.47
CA TYR A 74 -2.25 -4.17 -4.23
C TYR A 74 -2.65 -3.12 -3.18
N ILE A 75 -1.80 -2.13 -2.92
CA ILE A 75 -2.04 -1.02 -1.97
C ILE A 75 -3.26 -0.20 -2.39
N MET A 76 -3.35 0.13 -3.68
CA MET A 76 -4.45 0.89 -4.25
C MET A 76 -5.79 0.18 -4.07
N ASN A 77 -5.82 -1.13 -4.33
CA ASN A 77 -7.01 -1.94 -4.11
C ASN A 77 -7.33 -2.10 -2.62
N TYR A 78 -6.32 -2.12 -1.74
CA TYR A 78 -6.54 -2.18 -0.29
C TYR A 78 -7.32 -0.94 0.17
N GLY A 79 -6.89 0.23 -0.30
CA GLY A 79 -7.61 1.48 -0.07
C GLY A 79 -9.00 1.51 -0.69
N ARG A 80 -9.17 0.95 -1.90
CA ARG A 80 -10.44 0.94 -2.65
C ARG A 80 -11.51 0.16 -1.93
N TYR A 81 -11.17 -1.02 -1.40
CA TYR A 81 -12.11 -1.91 -0.72
C TYR A 81 -12.14 -1.74 0.80
N TYR A 82 -11.43 -0.74 1.33
CA TYR A 82 -11.29 -0.47 2.76
C TYR A 82 -12.63 -0.35 3.52
N GLU A 83 -13.63 0.25 2.88
CA GLU A 83 -14.92 0.60 3.50
C GLU A 83 -16.02 -0.44 3.26
N ILE A 84 -15.74 -1.53 2.55
CA ILE A 84 -16.72 -2.60 2.33
C ILE A 84 -16.93 -3.38 3.64
N LYS A 85 -17.85 -2.87 4.46
CA LYS A 85 -18.20 -3.43 5.78
C LYS A 85 -19.30 -4.48 5.70
N ASN A 86 -20.25 -4.31 4.76
CA ASN A 86 -21.53 -5.03 4.72
C ASN A 86 -21.54 -6.26 3.80
N MET A 87 -20.38 -6.84 3.48
CA MET A 87 -20.31 -8.07 2.70
C MET A 87 -20.90 -9.25 3.50
N PRO A 88 -21.79 -10.08 2.90
CA PRO A 88 -22.29 -11.31 3.50
C PRO A 88 -21.15 -12.22 3.97
N LYS A 89 -21.32 -12.95 5.08
CA LYS A 89 -20.22 -13.75 5.68
C LYS A 89 -19.67 -14.79 4.70
N GLU A 90 -20.54 -15.31 3.85
CA GLU A 90 -20.32 -16.33 2.83
C GLU A 90 -19.44 -15.80 1.70
N LEU A 91 -19.54 -14.50 1.40
CA LEU A 91 -18.78 -13.83 0.34
C LEU A 91 -17.50 -13.16 0.84
N ARG A 92 -17.24 -13.15 2.15
CA ARG A 92 -16.05 -12.50 2.71
C ARG A 92 -14.80 -13.30 2.33
N PRO A 93 -13.88 -12.71 1.56
CA PRO A 93 -12.65 -13.39 1.23
C PRO A 93 -11.82 -13.64 2.49
N LYS A 94 -11.31 -14.87 2.61
CA LYS A 94 -10.34 -15.22 3.66
C LYS A 94 -8.94 -14.86 3.16
N VAL A 95 -8.11 -14.33 4.07
CA VAL A 95 -6.69 -14.07 3.76
C VAL A 95 -6.03 -15.41 3.39
N PRO A 96 -5.49 -15.53 2.17
CA PRO A 96 -4.71 -16.70 1.74
C PRO A 96 -3.49 -16.93 2.62
N LYS A 97 -2.99 -18.17 2.69
CA LYS A 97 -1.83 -18.51 3.53
C LYS A 97 -0.56 -17.81 3.05
N GLU A 98 -0.43 -17.69 1.74
CA GLU A 98 0.65 -17.09 0.96
C GLU A 98 0.96 -15.67 1.45
N ILE A 99 -0.07 -14.86 1.70
CA ILE A 99 0.11 -13.47 2.14
C ILE A 99 -0.11 -13.26 3.64
N ASN A 100 -0.47 -14.31 4.39
CA ASN A 100 -0.88 -14.17 5.77
C ASN A 100 0.28 -13.72 6.68
N VAL A 101 1.53 -14.04 6.33
CA VAL A 101 2.71 -13.60 7.08
C VAL A 101 2.89 -12.09 6.91
N PHE A 102 2.89 -11.60 5.67
CA PHE A 102 2.91 -10.16 5.36
C PHE A 102 1.78 -9.39 6.07
N VAL A 103 0.54 -9.88 5.97
CA VAL A 103 -0.64 -9.24 6.61
C VAL A 103 -0.47 -9.16 8.14
N LYS A 104 0.10 -10.19 8.77
CA LYS A 104 0.34 -10.20 10.22
C LYS A 104 1.49 -9.28 10.62
N LYS A 105 2.62 -9.33 9.91
CA LYS A 105 3.82 -8.50 10.17
C LYS A 105 3.43 -7.03 10.24
N TYR A 106 2.71 -6.56 9.22
CA TYR A 106 2.28 -5.17 9.12
C TYR A 106 0.93 -4.87 9.79
N THR A 107 0.36 -5.81 10.54
CA THR A 107 -0.94 -5.68 11.25
C THR A 107 -2.10 -5.17 10.39
N LEU A 108 -2.09 -5.50 9.09
CA LEU A 108 -3.06 -5.01 8.13
C LEU A 108 -4.45 -5.63 8.39
N LYS A 109 -5.50 -4.91 7.98
CA LYS A 109 -6.86 -5.43 8.08
C LYS A 109 -7.04 -6.60 7.12
N ARG A 110 -7.48 -7.72 7.68
CA ARG A 110 -7.66 -8.98 6.95
C ARG A 110 -8.58 -8.87 5.73
N ARG A 111 -9.69 -8.13 5.82
CA ARG A 111 -10.65 -8.05 4.70
C ARG A 111 -10.10 -7.28 3.51
N PRO A 112 -9.65 -6.01 3.63
CA PRO A 112 -9.05 -5.32 2.50
C PRO A 112 -7.83 -6.06 1.95
N SER A 113 -6.98 -6.65 2.79
CA SER A 113 -5.86 -7.48 2.31
C SER A 113 -6.32 -8.66 1.45
N ALA A 114 -7.32 -9.41 1.90
CA ALA A 114 -7.82 -10.56 1.14
C ALA A 114 -8.48 -10.11 -0.17
N THR A 115 -9.31 -9.07 -0.15
CA THR A 115 -9.95 -8.56 -1.36
C THR A 115 -8.92 -8.05 -2.36
N SER A 116 -7.89 -7.32 -1.90
CA SER A 116 -6.79 -6.86 -2.76
C SER A 116 -6.06 -7.99 -3.44
N PHE A 117 -5.85 -9.11 -2.74
CA PHE A 117 -5.19 -10.27 -3.30
C PHE A 117 -6.01 -10.95 -4.39
N TYR A 118 -7.32 -11.15 -4.18
CA TYR A 118 -8.16 -11.88 -5.13
C TYR A 118 -8.46 -11.13 -6.43
N ILE A 119 -8.06 -9.87 -6.54
CA ILE A 119 -8.12 -9.10 -7.80
C ILE A 119 -7.06 -9.55 -8.80
N PHE A 120 -5.94 -10.08 -8.29
CA PHE A 120 -4.88 -10.62 -9.13
C PHE A 120 -5.26 -12.04 -9.57
N GLU A 121 -5.00 -12.36 -10.83
CA GLU A 121 -5.35 -13.64 -11.46
C GLU A 121 -4.13 -14.28 -12.13
N GLY A 122 -4.13 -15.62 -12.22
CA GLY A 122 -3.09 -16.36 -12.93
C GLY A 122 -1.66 -16.05 -12.47
N GLU A 123 -0.78 -15.74 -13.42
CA GLU A 123 0.62 -15.38 -13.16
C GLU A 123 0.76 -14.09 -12.36
N GLU A 124 -0.13 -13.09 -12.57
CA GLU A 124 -0.08 -11.82 -11.84
C GLU A 124 -0.22 -12.03 -10.32
N ARG A 125 -0.98 -13.05 -9.91
CA ARG A 125 -1.11 -13.42 -8.49
C ARG A 125 0.17 -14.04 -7.94
N LYS A 126 0.89 -14.81 -8.75
CA LYS A 126 2.18 -15.39 -8.33
C LYS A 126 3.21 -14.29 -8.16
N GLU A 127 3.29 -13.38 -9.13
CA GLU A 127 4.15 -12.20 -9.05
C GLU A 127 3.86 -11.34 -7.81
N LEU A 128 2.58 -11.20 -7.43
CA LEU A 128 2.21 -10.55 -6.17
C LEU A 128 2.78 -11.29 -4.95
N VAL A 129 2.67 -12.62 -4.91
CA VAL A 129 3.21 -13.39 -3.78
C VAL A 129 4.72 -13.21 -3.69
N GLU A 130 5.44 -13.37 -4.81
CA GLU A 130 6.89 -13.18 -4.89
C GLU A 130 7.31 -11.74 -4.51
N THR A 131 6.56 -10.74 -4.97
CA THR A 131 6.79 -9.34 -4.61
C THR A 131 6.58 -9.11 -3.12
N LEU A 132 5.57 -9.74 -2.51
CA LEU A 132 5.29 -9.60 -1.09
C LEU A 132 6.34 -10.29 -0.23
N GLU A 133 7.00 -11.34 -0.71
CA GLU A 133 8.11 -12.02 -0.01
C GLU A 133 9.29 -11.08 0.26
N ALA A 134 9.53 -10.09 -0.60
CA ALA A 134 10.56 -9.06 -0.38
C ALA A 134 10.30 -8.20 0.88
N PHE A 135 9.11 -8.28 1.47
CA PHE A 135 8.72 -7.55 2.67
C PHE A 135 8.62 -8.41 3.93
N VAL A 136 8.85 -9.73 3.87
CA VAL A 136 8.56 -10.64 4.99
C VAL A 136 9.82 -11.09 5.70
#